data_AF-A0A7S4GML3-F1
#
_entry.id   AF-A0A7S4GML3-F1
#
_cell.length_a   1.000
_cell.length_b   1.000
_cell.length_c   1.000
_cell.angle_alpha   90.00
_cell.angle_beta   90.00
_cell.angle_gamma   90.00
#
_symmetry.space_group_name_H-M   'P 1'
#
loop_
_entity.id
_entity.type
_entity.pdbx_description
1 polymer ?
#
loop_
_entity_poly.entity_id
_entity_poly.type
_entity_poly.pdbx_seq_one_letter_code
_entity_poly.pdbx_strand_id
1 'polypeptide(L)'
;MADTAEMPVETKPVNPHVATTCTAGPIGLTAFGITTILLNFLNAELIGKDTITLIICYGMFHGGMIQILAGMWEVYRGNIFGGNAFTSYGGFWMGFALFEILMVISPLNPPAKDGKAVWLAVWGVFTLLNFIGTLNANRVVQFVFASLTTLFFMLAIGVHSHGMHVAAGYVGIICGS
;
A
#
# COMPACT_ATOMS: atom_id res chain seq x y z
N MET A 1 23.74 -21.54 -43.45
CA MET A 1 22.85 -20.84 -42.50
C MET A 1 22.29 -21.91 -41.60
N ALA A 2 22.68 -21.93 -40.32
CA ALA A 2 22.24 -22.96 -39.38
C ALA A 2 20.79 -22.67 -38.96
N ASP A 3 19.93 -23.65 -39.16
CA ASP A 3 18.53 -23.67 -38.76
C ASP A 3 18.48 -23.81 -37.23
N THR A 4 18.21 -22.70 -36.53
CA THR A 4 17.97 -22.71 -35.10
C THR A 4 16.57 -23.25 -34.86
N ALA A 5 16.46 -24.57 -34.73
CA ALA A 5 15.25 -25.22 -34.26
C ALA A 5 14.85 -24.61 -32.90
N GLU A 6 13.75 -23.85 -32.87
CA GLU A 6 13.13 -23.40 -31.64
C GLU A 6 12.76 -24.65 -30.82
N MET A 7 13.43 -24.84 -29.69
CA MET A 7 13.04 -25.87 -28.74
C MET A 7 11.62 -25.55 -28.24
N PRO A 8 10.67 -26.50 -28.31
CA PRO A 8 9.36 -26.31 -27.72
C PRO A 8 9.55 -26.03 -26.22
N VAL A 9 9.18 -24.83 -25.77
CA VAL A 9 9.08 -24.55 -24.34
C VAL A 9 7.90 -25.38 -23.85
N GLU A 10 8.19 -26.56 -23.29
CA GLU A 10 7.20 -27.37 -22.61
C GLU A 10 6.76 -26.59 -21.36
N THR A 11 5.71 -25.78 -21.50
CA THR A 11 5.06 -25.14 -20.36
C THR A 11 4.34 -26.24 -19.60
N LYS A 12 5.03 -26.85 -18.66
CA LYS A 12 4.45 -27.84 -17.76
C LYS A 12 3.17 -27.24 -17.18
N PRO A 13 1.99 -27.84 -17.42
CA PRO A 13 0.74 -27.28 -16.94
C PRO A 13 0.84 -27.16 -15.42
N VAL A 14 0.73 -25.93 -14.92
CA VAL A 14 0.69 -25.68 -13.48
C VAL A 14 -0.45 -26.53 -12.94
N ASN A 15 -0.14 -27.43 -12.01
CA ASN A 15 -1.13 -28.34 -11.45
C ASN A 15 -2.33 -27.50 -10.93
N PRO A 16 -3.53 -27.63 -11.50
CA PRO A 16 -4.67 -26.80 -11.15
C PRO A 16 -5.04 -26.90 -9.66
N HIS A 17 -4.69 -28.01 -9.00
CA HIS A 17 -4.92 -28.19 -7.56
C HIS A 17 -3.95 -27.42 -6.65
N VAL A 18 -2.73 -27.10 -7.11
CA VAL A 18 -1.75 -26.34 -6.31
C VAL A 18 -1.98 -24.82 -6.44
N ALA A 19 -2.50 -24.37 -7.58
CA ALA A 19 -2.86 -22.96 -7.80
C ALA A 19 -4.02 -22.46 -6.89
N THR A 20 -4.87 -23.38 -6.43
CA THR A 20 -6.04 -23.07 -5.60
C THR A 20 -5.77 -22.89 -4.10
N THR A 21 -4.69 -23.44 -3.53
CA THR A 21 -4.49 -23.45 -2.06
C THR A 21 -3.51 -22.42 -1.52
N CYS A 22 -2.55 -21.93 -2.31
CA CYS A 22 -1.55 -20.96 -1.86
C CYS A 22 -1.94 -19.53 -2.26
N THR A 23 -2.28 -18.65 -1.32
CA THR A 23 -2.57 -17.21 -1.59
C THR A 23 -1.56 -16.30 -0.94
N ALA A 24 -1.18 -15.23 -1.64
CA ALA A 24 -0.35 -14.16 -1.11
C ALA A 24 -1.18 -13.03 -0.47
N GLY A 25 -2.51 -13.13 -0.48
CA GLY A 25 -3.43 -12.18 0.17
C GLY A 25 -3.07 -11.85 1.62
N PRO A 26 -2.87 -12.85 2.50
CA PRO A 26 -2.44 -12.60 3.88
C PRO A 26 -1.08 -11.91 3.99
N ILE A 27 -0.14 -12.19 3.07
CA ILE A 27 1.18 -11.54 3.04
C ILE A 27 1.02 -10.06 2.70
N GLY A 28 0.25 -9.75 1.65
CA GLY A 28 -0.02 -8.38 1.24
C GLY A 28 -0.77 -7.58 2.31
N LEU A 29 -1.74 -8.18 2.98
CA LEU A 29 -2.48 -7.53 4.08
C LEU A 29 -1.63 -7.31 5.32
N THR A 30 -0.78 -8.27 5.69
CA THR A 30 0.13 -8.11 6.84
C THR A 30 1.19 -7.04 6.55
N ALA A 31 1.72 -7.02 5.32
CA ALA A 31 2.63 -6.00 4.83
C ALA A 31 2.06 -4.58 4.97
N PHE A 32 0.83 -4.43 4.49
CA PHE A 32 0.04 -3.22 4.57
C PHE A 32 -0.27 -2.81 6.02
N GLY A 33 -0.88 -3.72 6.79
CA GLY A 33 -1.44 -3.44 8.11
C GLY A 33 -0.38 -2.98 9.11
N ILE A 34 0.74 -3.72 9.22
CA ILE A 34 1.84 -3.39 10.13
C ILE A 34 2.42 -2.01 9.79
N THR A 35 2.69 -1.74 8.51
CA THR A 35 3.28 -0.48 8.08
C THR A 35 2.31 0.69 8.31
N THR A 36 1.02 0.47 8.07
CA THR A 36 -0.05 1.45 8.31
C THR A 36 -0.17 1.77 9.80
N ILE A 37 -0.16 0.77 10.67
CA ILE A 37 -0.20 0.96 12.12
C ILE A 37 0.99 1.82 12.55
N LEU A 38 2.21 1.45 12.17
CA LEU A 38 3.43 2.16 12.60
C LEU A 38 3.41 3.64 12.19
N LEU A 39 3.06 3.95 10.93
CA LEU A 39 2.92 5.33 10.47
C LEU A 39 1.87 6.10 11.28
N ASN A 40 0.77 5.44 11.63
CA ASN A 40 -0.36 6.12 12.25
C ASN A 40 -0.25 6.25 13.76
N PHE A 41 0.58 5.45 14.44
CA PHE A 41 1.06 5.78 15.79
C PHE A 41 1.84 7.09 15.80
N LEU A 42 2.66 7.35 14.77
CA LEU A 42 3.35 8.63 14.61
C LEU A 42 2.37 9.76 14.30
N ASN A 43 1.45 9.58 13.35
CA ASN A 43 0.46 10.62 13.00
C ASN A 43 -0.47 10.97 14.18
N ALA A 44 -0.79 9.99 15.04
CA ALA A 44 -1.57 10.19 16.26
C ALA A 44 -0.76 10.80 17.42
N GLU A 45 0.52 11.09 17.20
CA GLU A 45 1.45 11.64 18.20
C GLU A 45 1.61 10.77 19.46
N LEU A 46 1.42 9.45 19.31
CA LEU A 46 1.60 8.47 20.38
C LEU A 46 3.07 8.05 20.55
N ILE A 47 3.92 8.37 19.58
CA ILE A 47 5.36 8.08 19.56
C ILE A 47 6.15 9.30 19.05
N GLY A 48 7.45 9.33 19.33
CA GLY A 48 8.34 10.43 18.94
C GLY A 48 8.57 10.54 17.42
N LYS A 49 8.81 11.78 16.94
CA LYS A 49 9.03 12.09 15.52
C LYS A 49 10.27 11.43 14.92
N ASP A 50 11.25 11.11 15.76
CA ASP A 50 12.43 10.33 15.43
C ASP A 50 12.11 8.92 14.90
N THR A 51 10.91 8.40 15.18
CA THR A 51 10.44 7.11 14.67
C THR A 51 10.20 7.10 13.14
N ILE A 52 10.15 8.26 12.48
CA ILE A 52 9.95 8.35 11.03
C ILE A 52 10.98 7.52 10.24
N THR A 53 12.23 7.43 10.73
CA THR A 53 13.28 6.61 10.11
C THR A 53 12.91 5.13 10.05
N LEU A 54 12.29 4.61 11.11
CA LEU A 54 11.83 3.22 11.14
C LEU A 54 10.66 3.00 10.18
N ILE A 55 9.74 3.98 10.09
CA ILE A 55 8.60 3.93 9.16
C ILE A 55 9.09 3.95 7.71
N ILE A 56 10.14 4.72 7.39
CA ILE A 56 10.79 4.71 6.07
C ILE A 56 11.32 3.30 5.74
N CYS A 57 12.00 2.64 6.67
CA CYS A 57 12.48 1.26 6.47
C CYS A 57 11.34 0.28 6.18
N TYR A 58 10.25 0.35 6.96
CA TYR A 58 9.06 -0.49 6.74
C TYR A 58 8.36 -0.14 5.42
N GLY A 59 8.27 1.14 5.07
CA GLY A 59 7.70 1.60 3.80
C GLY A 59 8.49 1.12 2.58
N MET A 60 9.82 1.05 2.67
CA MET A 60 10.63 0.51 1.57
C MET A 60 10.49 -1.00 1.42
N PHE A 61 10.61 -1.75 2.52
CA PHE A 61 10.78 -3.21 2.45
C PHE A 61 9.51 -4.00 2.74
N HIS A 62 8.76 -3.65 3.78
CA HIS A 62 7.62 -4.43 4.23
C HIS A 62 6.33 -3.98 3.54
N GLY A 63 5.84 -2.79 3.87
CA GLY A 63 4.71 -2.17 3.17
C GLY A 63 5.00 -1.93 1.68
N GLY A 64 6.26 -1.80 1.28
CA GLY A 64 6.66 -1.60 -0.11
C GLY A 64 6.94 -2.89 -0.86
N MET A 65 8.20 -3.33 -0.84
CA MET A 65 8.68 -4.45 -1.65
C MET A 65 7.93 -5.76 -1.41
N ILE A 66 7.75 -6.20 -0.16
CA ILE A 66 7.02 -7.44 0.16
C ILE A 66 5.56 -7.36 -0.34
N GLN A 67 4.92 -6.20 -0.20
CA GLN A 67 3.55 -6.01 -0.67
C GLN A 67 3.45 -6.04 -2.20
N ILE A 68 4.42 -5.44 -2.91
CA ILE A 68 4.52 -5.53 -4.37
C ILE A 68 4.64 -6.99 -4.82
N LEU A 69 5.54 -7.75 -4.19
CA LEU A 69 5.71 -9.17 -4.48
C LEU A 69 4.40 -9.92 -4.21
N ALA A 70 3.73 -9.72 -3.08
CA ALA A 70 2.43 -10.34 -2.83
C ALA A 70 1.41 -10.06 -3.95
N GLY A 71 1.37 -8.82 -4.45
CA GLY A 71 0.53 -8.46 -5.59
C GLY A 71 0.88 -9.21 -6.88
N MET A 72 2.17 -9.35 -7.21
CA MET A 72 2.61 -10.11 -8.39
C MET A 72 2.16 -11.57 -8.34
N TRP A 73 2.23 -12.21 -7.16
CA TRP A 73 1.76 -13.59 -6.97
C TRP A 73 0.23 -13.70 -7.04
N GLU A 74 -0.53 -12.68 -6.61
CA GLU A 74 -1.98 -12.66 -6.80
C GLU A 74 -2.37 -12.49 -8.27
N VAL A 75 -1.64 -11.68 -9.05
CA VAL A 75 -1.82 -11.59 -10.51
C VAL A 75 -1.56 -12.95 -11.16
N TYR A 76 -0.45 -13.61 -10.79
CA TYR A 76 -0.11 -14.94 -11.32
C TYR A 76 -1.23 -15.99 -11.06
N ARG A 77 -1.96 -15.85 -9.95
CA ARG A 77 -3.10 -16.71 -9.60
C ARG A 77 -4.44 -16.29 -10.21
N GLY A 78 -4.46 -15.21 -10.99
CA GLY A 78 -5.69 -14.68 -11.58
C GLY A 78 -6.53 -13.82 -10.65
N ASN A 79 -6.07 -13.50 -9.44
CA ASN A 79 -6.73 -12.51 -8.57
C ASN A 79 -6.25 -11.10 -8.93
N ILE A 80 -6.85 -10.53 -9.98
CA ILE A 80 -6.47 -9.19 -10.48
C ILE A 80 -6.81 -8.08 -9.50
N PHE A 81 -7.90 -8.21 -8.72
CA PHE A 81 -8.24 -7.21 -7.70
C PHE A 81 -7.16 -7.15 -6.61
N GLY A 82 -6.78 -8.30 -6.05
CA GLY A 82 -5.72 -8.40 -5.06
C GLY A 82 -4.38 -7.93 -5.62
N GLY A 83 -4.05 -8.34 -6.85
CA GLY A 83 -2.86 -7.89 -7.56
C GLY A 83 -2.78 -6.37 -7.71
N ASN A 84 -3.86 -5.74 -8.21
CA ASN A 84 -3.95 -4.29 -8.33
C ASN A 84 -3.76 -3.59 -6.99
N ALA A 85 -4.48 -4.04 -5.95
CA ALA A 85 -4.41 -3.43 -4.63
C ALA A 85 -3.02 -3.54 -4.02
N PHE A 86 -2.45 -4.75 -3.92
CA PHE A 86 -1.18 -4.95 -3.22
C PHE A 86 0.00 -4.33 -3.96
N THR A 87 0.08 -4.47 -5.29
CA THR A 87 1.16 -3.83 -6.05
C THR A 87 1.05 -2.30 -6.00
N SER A 88 -0.15 -1.73 -6.09
CA SER A 88 -0.33 -0.28 -6.03
C SER A 88 0.02 0.28 -4.64
N TYR A 89 -0.49 -0.30 -3.55
CA TYR A 89 -0.17 0.17 -2.21
C TYR A 89 1.29 -0.06 -1.82
N GLY A 90 1.92 -1.12 -2.34
CA GLY A 90 3.37 -1.27 -2.17
C GLY A 90 4.17 -0.21 -2.93
N GLY A 91 3.72 0.18 -4.13
CA GLY A 91 4.26 1.35 -4.83
C GLY A 91 4.05 2.65 -4.06
N PHE A 92 2.88 2.85 -3.44
CA PHE A 92 2.61 3.98 -2.55
C PHE A 92 3.62 4.04 -1.41
N TRP A 93 3.87 2.94 -0.71
CA TRP A 93 4.79 2.91 0.42
C TRP A 93 6.24 3.19 0.03
N MET A 94 6.71 2.63 -1.09
CA MET A 94 8.04 2.95 -1.62
C MET A 94 8.15 4.43 -2.03
N GLY A 95 7.12 4.98 -2.67
CA GLY A 95 7.05 6.39 -3.02
C GLY A 95 7.01 7.32 -1.80
N PHE A 96 6.25 6.95 -0.76
CA PHE A 96 6.18 7.67 0.51
C PHE A 96 7.53 7.70 1.20
N ALA A 97 8.19 6.55 1.33
CA ALA A 97 9.50 6.46 1.94
C ALA A 97 10.54 7.29 1.19
N LEU A 98 10.56 7.22 -0.15
CA LEU A 98 11.44 8.05 -0.97
C LEU A 98 11.15 9.55 -0.81
N PHE A 99 9.87 9.93 -0.77
CA PHE A 99 9.47 11.31 -0.53
C PHE A 99 10.01 11.83 0.82
N GLU A 100 9.84 11.08 1.90
CA GLU A 100 10.34 11.47 3.24
C GLU A 100 11.87 11.54 3.27
N ILE A 101 12.59 10.64 2.58
CA ILE A 101 14.05 10.73 2.43
C ILE A 101 14.45 12.02 1.69
N LEU A 102 13.82 12.32 0.56
CA LEU A 102 14.13 13.49 -0.26
C LEU A 102 13.87 14.81 0.47
N MET A 103 12.81 14.86 1.29
CA MET A 103 12.53 16.01 2.15
C MET A 103 13.66 16.33 3.15
N VAL A 104 14.49 15.34 3.51
CA VAL A 104 15.67 15.51 4.39
C VAL A 104 16.93 15.86 3.60
N ILE A 105 17.21 15.13 2.50
CA ILE A 105 18.52 15.22 1.81
C ILE A 105 18.58 16.27 0.70
N SER A 106 17.44 16.67 0.13
CA SER A 106 17.37 17.65 -0.94
C SER A 106 16.07 18.43 -0.88
N PRO A 107 15.98 19.47 -0.02
CA PRO A 107 14.83 20.35 0.02
C PRO A 107 14.86 21.29 -1.20
N LEU A 108 14.61 20.74 -2.39
CA LEU A 108 14.35 21.52 -3.60
C LEU A 108 13.07 22.36 -3.36
N ASN A 109 13.23 23.60 -2.88
CA ASN A 109 12.18 24.60 -2.65
C ASN A 109 11.07 24.21 -1.62
N PRO A 110 10.45 25.17 -0.91
CA PRO A 110 9.61 24.89 0.26
C PRO A 110 8.20 24.41 -0.11
N PRO A 111 7.47 23.87 0.89
CA PRO A 111 7.24 22.45 1.03
C PRO A 111 6.20 21.92 0.02
N ALA A 112 6.39 20.69 -0.46
CA ALA A 112 5.40 19.95 -1.24
C ALA A 112 4.15 19.56 -0.40
N LYS A 113 3.65 20.44 0.48
CA LYS A 113 2.44 20.24 1.26
C LYS A 113 1.24 20.10 0.33
N ASP A 114 1.03 21.08 -0.55
CA ASP A 114 -0.07 21.03 -1.51
C ASP A 114 0.06 19.80 -2.42
N GLY A 115 1.28 19.49 -2.87
CA GLY A 115 1.60 18.28 -3.62
C GLY A 115 1.26 16.98 -2.85
N LYS A 116 1.64 16.89 -1.58
CA LYS A 116 1.36 15.75 -0.69
C LYS A 116 -0.14 15.63 -0.41
N ALA A 117 -0.84 16.74 -0.20
CA ALA A 117 -2.29 16.77 0.00
C ALA A 117 -3.02 16.27 -1.25
N VAL A 118 -2.67 16.76 -2.43
CA VAL A 118 -3.23 16.29 -3.71
C VAL A 118 -2.89 14.82 -3.94
N TRP A 119 -1.64 14.41 -3.70
CA TRP A 119 -1.21 13.03 -3.84
C TRP A 119 -2.03 12.08 -2.95
N LEU A 120 -2.18 12.40 -1.67
CA LEU A 120 -3.00 11.63 -0.73
C LEU A 120 -4.49 11.62 -1.11
N ALA A 121 -5.03 12.74 -1.59
CA ALA A 121 -6.42 12.81 -2.04
C ALA A 121 -6.67 11.93 -3.27
N VAL A 122 -5.73 11.90 -4.23
CA VAL A 122 -5.80 11.02 -5.40
C VAL A 122 -5.72 9.55 -4.98
N TRP A 123 -4.87 9.20 -4.02
CA TRP A 123 -4.87 7.87 -3.40
C TRP A 123 -6.18 7.55 -2.68
N GLY A 124 -6.83 8.54 -2.06
CA GLY A 124 -8.17 8.42 -1.50
C GLY A 124 -9.22 8.07 -2.56
N VAL A 125 -9.18 8.74 -3.71
CA VAL A 125 -10.07 8.42 -4.85
C VAL A 125 -9.79 7.02 -5.40
N PHE A 126 -8.52 6.66 -5.60
CA PHE A 126 -8.15 5.31 -6.00
C PHE A 126 -8.69 4.26 -5.01
N THR A 127 -8.51 4.49 -3.71
CA THR A 127 -8.99 3.59 -2.66
C THR A 127 -10.51 3.50 -2.66
N LEU A 128 -11.22 4.61 -2.87
CA LEU A 128 -12.68 4.64 -2.97
C LEU A 128 -13.18 3.79 -4.14
N LEU A 129 -12.52 3.88 -5.30
CA LEU A 129 -12.87 3.03 -6.45
C LEU A 129 -12.64 1.55 -6.14
N ASN A 130 -11.54 1.22 -5.46
CA ASN A 130 -11.32 -0.14 -5.00
C ASN A 130 -12.37 -0.57 -3.96
N PHE A 131 -12.78 0.31 -3.03
CA PHE A 131 -13.83 0.04 -2.06
C PHE A 131 -15.14 -0.34 -2.75
N ILE A 132 -15.55 0.38 -3.81
CA ILE A 132 -16.72 0.02 -4.62
C ILE A 132 -16.55 -1.39 -5.22
N GLY A 133 -15.35 -1.75 -5.65
CA GLY A 133 -15.01 -3.11 -6.09
C GLY A 133 -15.16 -4.19 -5.00
N THR A 134 -15.09 -3.82 -3.72
CA THR A 134 -15.26 -4.74 -2.58
C THR A 134 -16.69 -4.95 -2.12
N LEU A 135 -17.70 -4.29 -2.71
CA LEU A 135 -19.09 -4.36 -2.21
C LEU A 135 -19.67 -5.79 -2.20
N ASN A 136 -19.16 -6.67 -3.06
CA ASN A 136 -19.51 -8.10 -3.09
C ASN A 136 -18.51 -9.00 -2.34
N ALA A 137 -17.46 -8.44 -1.74
CA ALA A 137 -16.46 -9.16 -0.94
C ALA A 137 -16.92 -9.34 0.51
N ASN A 138 -16.10 -10.00 1.34
CA ASN A 138 -16.39 -10.14 2.76
C ASN A 138 -16.32 -8.79 3.51
N ARG A 139 -16.96 -8.72 4.68
CA ARG A 139 -17.08 -7.49 5.48
C ARG A 139 -15.74 -6.93 5.96
N VAL A 140 -14.73 -7.78 6.18
CA VAL A 140 -13.40 -7.35 6.62
C VAL A 140 -12.71 -6.58 5.50
N VAL A 141 -12.74 -7.10 4.27
CA VAL A 141 -12.14 -6.42 3.11
C VAL A 141 -12.88 -5.10 2.82
N GLN A 142 -14.21 -5.08 2.92
CA GLN A 142 -14.98 -3.83 2.83
C GLN A 142 -14.56 -2.82 3.88
N PHE A 143 -14.40 -3.26 5.14
CA PHE A 143 -13.99 -2.40 6.24
C PHE A 143 -12.59 -1.81 6.03
N VAL A 144 -11.62 -2.62 5.60
CA VAL A 144 -10.25 -2.16 5.31
C VAL A 144 -10.27 -1.08 4.23
N PHE A 145 -10.96 -1.30 3.11
CA PHE A 145 -10.99 -0.28 2.04
C PHE A 145 -11.81 0.96 2.41
N ALA A 146 -12.90 0.83 3.19
CA ALA A 146 -13.67 1.98 3.67
C ALA A 146 -12.87 2.84 4.65
N SER A 147 -12.23 2.20 5.63
CA SER A 147 -11.39 2.88 6.63
C SER A 147 -10.15 3.49 5.99
N LEU A 148 -9.52 2.80 5.03
CA LEU A 148 -8.38 3.33 4.27
C LEU A 148 -8.78 4.53 3.39
N THR A 149 -9.96 4.48 2.76
CA THR A 149 -10.48 5.61 1.98
C THR A 149 -10.62 6.84 2.87
N THR A 150 -11.24 6.64 4.04
CA THR A 150 -11.41 7.68 5.04
C THR A 150 -10.06 8.22 5.52
N LEU A 151 -9.11 7.32 5.81
CA LEU A 151 -7.75 7.66 6.21
C LEU A 151 -7.06 8.56 5.20
N PHE A 152 -7.05 8.21 3.91
CA PHE A 152 -6.38 9.00 2.88
C PHE A 152 -6.96 10.41 2.77
N PHE A 153 -8.28 10.56 2.78
CA PHE A 153 -8.90 11.88 2.75
C PHE A 153 -8.62 12.69 4.02
N MET A 154 -8.68 12.06 5.19
CA MET A 154 -8.32 12.72 6.44
C MET A 154 -6.84 13.14 6.46
N LEU A 155 -5.92 12.32 5.96
CA LEU A 155 -4.49 12.66 5.85
C LEU A 155 -4.27 13.82 4.87
N ALA A 156 -4.98 13.83 3.74
CA ALA A 156 -4.91 14.92 2.76
C ALA A 156 -5.34 16.26 3.37
N ILE A 157 -6.48 16.29 4.08
CA ILE A 157 -6.95 17.47 4.84
C ILE A 157 -5.97 17.79 5.98
N GLY A 158 -5.43 16.75 6.62
CA GLY A 158 -4.49 16.80 7.73
C GLY A 158 -3.18 17.51 7.40
N VAL A 159 -2.79 17.58 6.13
CA VAL A 159 -1.65 18.39 5.69
C VAL A 159 -1.79 19.88 6.09
N HIS A 160 -3.02 20.38 6.11
CA HIS A 160 -3.35 21.77 6.46
C HIS A 160 -4.10 21.91 7.80
N SER A 161 -4.53 20.81 8.41
CA SER A 161 -5.27 20.79 9.66
C SER A 161 -4.65 19.81 10.65
N HIS A 162 -3.96 20.33 11.65
CA HIS A 162 -3.29 19.52 12.67
C HIS A 162 -4.25 18.57 13.40
N GLY A 163 -5.42 19.06 13.83
CA GLY A 163 -6.42 18.21 14.51
C GLY A 163 -6.92 17.07 13.62
N MET A 164 -7.08 17.30 12.31
CA MET A 164 -7.45 16.26 11.36
C MET A 164 -6.32 15.25 11.14
N HIS A 165 -5.06 15.70 11.15
CA HIS A 165 -3.90 14.81 11.05
C HIS A 165 -3.81 13.84 12.23
N VAL A 166 -4.02 14.33 13.45
CA VAL A 166 -4.02 13.48 14.65
C VAL A 166 -5.21 12.51 14.63
N ALA A 167 -6.40 12.99 14.24
CA ALA A 167 -7.58 12.13 14.09
C ALA A 167 -7.38 11.03 13.02
N ALA A 168 -6.73 11.35 11.91
CA ALA A 168 -6.35 10.38 10.88
C ALA A 168 -5.44 9.28 11.46
N GLY A 169 -4.51 9.62 12.37
CA GLY A 169 -3.69 8.64 13.06
C GLY A 169 -4.51 7.57 13.77
N TYR A 170 -5.54 7.94 14.53
CA TYR A 170 -6.41 6.93 15.18
C TYR A 170 -7.16 6.06 14.16
N VAL A 171 -7.68 6.65 13.09
CA VAL A 171 -8.35 5.90 12.01
C VAL A 171 -7.38 4.93 11.33
N GLY A 172 -6.13 5.34 11.13
CA GLY A 172 -5.12 4.50 10.48
C GLY A 172 -4.63 3.35 11.36
N ILE A 173 -4.56 3.53 12.68
CA ILE A 173 -4.29 2.43 13.62
C ILE A 173 -5.41 1.38 13.51
N ILE A 174 -6.67 1.82 13.51
CA ILE A 174 -7.83 0.93 13.35
C ILE A 174 -7.82 0.24 11.98
N CYS A 175 -7.50 0.97 10.91
CA CYS A 175 -7.46 0.45 9.54
C CYS A 175 -6.43 -0.69 9.37
N GLY A 176 -5.29 -0.60 10.04
CA GLY A 176 -4.23 -1.60 9.91
C GLY A 176 -4.32 -2.77 10.89
N SER A 177 -5.23 -2.72 11.88
CA SER A 177 -5.45 -3.74 12.91
C SER A 177 -6.44 -4.82 12.45
#